data_AF-A0A7K5A8K7-F1
#
_entry.id   AF-A0A7K5A8K7-F1
#
_cell.length_a   1.000
_cell.length_b   1.000
_cell.length_c   1.000
_cell.angle_alpha   90.00
_cell.angle_beta   90.00
_cell.angle_gamma   90.00
#
_symmetry.space_group_name_H-M   'P 1'
#
loop_
_entity.id
_entity.type
_entity.pdbx_description
1 polymer ?
#
loop_
_entity_poly.entity_id
_entity_poly.type
_entity_poly.pdbx_seq_one_letter_code
_entity_poly.pdbx_strand_id
1 'polypeptide(L)'
;LLRFYCDYCDTYLTHDSPSVRKTHCSGRKHKENVKDYYQKWMEEQAQSLIDKTTAAFQQGKIPPTPFSAPPPAGAMIPPPPSI
;
A
#
# COMPACT_ATOMS: atom_id res chain seq x y z
N LEU A 1 31.73 24.06 -2.20
CA LEU A 1 30.34 24.33 -2.62
C LEU A 1 29.60 23.00 -2.62
N LEU A 2 28.84 22.72 -1.55
CA LEU A 2 27.99 21.54 -1.49
C LEU A 2 26.79 21.78 -2.41
N ARG A 3 26.61 20.94 -3.43
CA ARG A 3 25.40 20.94 -4.26
C ARG A 3 24.30 20.22 -3.48
N PHE A 4 23.09 20.79 -3.45
CA PHE A 4 21.95 20.12 -2.85
C PHE A 4 21.39 19.07 -3.82
N TYR A 5 21.25 17.84 -3.33
CA TYR A 5 20.58 16.76 -4.03
C TYR A 5 19.20 16.54 -3.41
N CYS A 6 18.20 16.28 -4.24
CA CYS A 6 16.86 15.94 -3.79
C CYS A 6 16.55 14.48 -4.12
N ASP A 7 16.44 13.63 -3.10
CA ASP A 7 16.16 12.20 -3.24
C ASP A 7 14.82 11.93 -3.93
N TYR A 8 13.78 12.71 -3.59
CA TYR A 8 12.45 12.56 -4.23
C TYR A 8 12.47 12.89 -5.72
N CYS A 9 13.38 13.75 -6.17
CA CYS A 9 13.45 14.21 -7.56
C CYS A 9 14.58 13.58 -8.37
N ASP A 10 15.44 12.79 -7.72
CA ASP A 10 16.70 12.25 -8.25
C ASP A 10 17.49 13.28 -9.06
N THR A 11 17.72 14.45 -8.46
CA THR A 11 18.33 15.57 -9.17
C THR A 11 19.16 16.48 -8.28
N TYR A 12 20.22 17.03 -8.84
CA TYR A 12 21.06 18.05 -8.20
C TYR A 12 20.56 19.45 -8.55
N LEU A 13 20.48 20.32 -7.55
CA LEU A 13 20.27 21.74 -7.77
C LEU A 13 21.57 22.40 -8.24
N THR A 14 21.48 23.14 -9.35
CA THR A 14 22.61 23.86 -9.96
C THR A 14 23.14 24.97 -9.06
N HIS A 15 22.26 25.59 -8.27
CA HIS A 15 22.60 26.60 -7.28
C HIS A 15 22.00 26.24 -5.92
N ASP A 16 22.86 25.92 -4.94
CA ASP A 16 22.41 25.62 -3.60
C ASP A 16 22.29 26.90 -2.76
N SER A 17 21.12 27.54 -2.82
CA SER A 17 20.75 28.63 -1.91
C SER A 17 19.45 28.32 -1.18
N PRO A 18 19.22 28.88 0.03
CA PRO A 18 17.97 28.66 0.77
C PRO A 18 16.72 28.98 -0.06
N SER A 19 16.76 30.05 -0.86
CA SER A 19 15.66 30.44 -1.73
C SER A 19 15.42 29.42 -2.85
N VAL A 20 16.47 28.91 -3.50
CA VAL A 20 16.34 27.90 -4.56
C VAL A 20 15.80 26.58 -4.01
N ARG A 21 16.28 26.14 -2.83
CA ARG A 21 15.74 24.96 -2.14
C ARG A 21 14.27 25.13 -1.79
N LYS A 22 13.89 26.30 -1.26
CA LYS A 22 12.49 26.60 -0.93
C LYS A 22 11.59 26.53 -2.16
N THR A 23 12.01 27.16 -3.26
CA THR A 23 11.28 27.13 -4.52
C THR A 23 11.16 25.69 -5.06
N HIS A 24 12.25 24.91 -5.04
CA HIS A 24 12.25 23.51 -5.45
C HIS A 24 11.25 22.67 -4.63
N CYS A 25 11.33 22.70 -3.30
CA CYS A 25 10.44 21.91 -2.43
C CYS A 25 8.98 22.34 -2.54
N SER A 26 8.73 23.62 -2.81
CA SER A 26 7.37 24.14 -3.05
C SER A 26 6.82 23.82 -4.44
N GLY A 27 7.69 23.40 -5.36
CA GLY A 27 7.37 23.14 -6.76
C GLY A 27 6.49 21.91 -6.95
N ARG A 28 5.68 21.95 -8.01
CA ARG A 28 4.69 20.91 -8.31
C ARG A 28 5.32 19.52 -8.46
N LYS A 29 6.40 19.41 -9.25
CA LYS A 29 7.11 18.15 -9.47
C LYS A 29 7.61 17.51 -8.17
N HIS A 30 8.22 18.30 -7.27
CA HIS A 30 8.69 17.78 -5.98
C HIS A 30 7.54 17.26 -5.14
N LYS A 31 6.44 18.02 -5.03
CA LYS A 31 5.26 17.61 -4.27
C LYS A 31 4.60 16.34 -4.81
N GLU A 32 4.49 16.22 -6.14
CA GLU A 32 4.00 15.02 -6.81
C GLU A 32 4.89 13.81 -6.51
N ASN A 33 6.21 13.96 -6.67
CA ASN A 33 7.15 12.89 -6.37
C ASN A 33 7.15 12.45 -4.90
N VAL A 34 7.02 13.41 -3.97
CA VAL A 34 6.89 13.10 -2.54
C VAL A 34 5.61 12.29 -2.28
N LYS A 35 4.49 12.68 -2.90
CA LYS A 35 3.22 11.94 -2.77
C LYS A 35 3.36 10.53 -3.33
N ASP A 36 3.91 10.39 -4.54
CA ASP A 36 4.09 9.10 -5.21
C ASP A 36 5.03 8.18 -4.43
N TYR A 37 6.07 8.72 -3.80
CA TYR A 37 6.97 7.97 -2.95
C TYR A 37 6.22 7.30 -1.80
N TYR A 38 5.43 8.06 -1.03
CA TYR A 38 4.68 7.49 0.09
C TYR A 38 3.52 6.60 -0.36
N GLN A 39 2.91 6.89 -1.51
CA GLN A 39 1.88 6.02 -2.09
C GLN A 39 2.44 4.64 -2.43
N LYS A 40 3.56 4.59 -3.15
CA LYS A 40 4.25 3.32 -3.49
C LYS A 40 4.68 2.57 -2.24
N TRP A 41 5.20 3.27 -1.24
CA TRP A 41 5.58 2.66 0.02
C TRP A 41 4.41 1.96 0.71
N MET A 42 3.21 2.56 0.70
CA MET A 42 2.01 1.92 1.25
C MET A 42 1.55 0.70 0.43
N GLU A 43 1.65 0.77 -0.90
CA GLU A 43 1.33 -0.34 -1.79
C GLU A 43 2.27 -1.54 -1.59
N GLU A 44 3.57 -1.30 -1.42
CA GLU A 44 4.56 -2.33 -1.10
C GLU A 44 4.26 -3.01 0.25
N GLN A 45 3.87 -2.23 1.25
CA GLN A 45 3.47 -2.77 2.56
C GLN A 45 2.22 -3.65 2.47
N ALA A 46 1.22 -3.22 1.68
CA ALA A 46 0.02 -4.02 1.43
C ALA A 46 0.36 -5.33 0.69
N GLN A 47 1.21 -5.26 -0.34
CA GLN A 47 1.65 -6.44 -1.09
C GLN A 47 2.38 -7.44 -0.19
N SER A 48 3.25 -6.97 0.72
CA SER A 48 3.92 -7.85 1.67
C SER A 48 2.95 -8.66 2.55
N LEU A 49 1.82 -8.06 2.94
CA LEU A 49 0.78 -8.76 3.73
C LEU A 49 0.03 -9.79 2.90
N ILE A 50 -0.27 -9.48 1.63
CA ILE A 50 -0.89 -10.39 0.68
C ILE A 50 0.02 -11.60 0.44
N ASP A 51 1.30 -11.37 0.21
CA ASP A 51 2.28 -12.42 -0.07
C ASP A 51 2.42 -13.36 1.13
N LYS A 52 2.49 -12.82 2.35
CA LYS A 52 2.54 -13.62 3.59
C LYS A 52 1.29 -14.48 3.76
N THR A 53 0.12 -13.92 3.50
CA THR A 53 -1.17 -14.65 3.62
C THR A 53 -1.27 -15.75 2.56
N THR A 54 -0.92 -15.43 1.31
CA THR A 54 -0.92 -16.36 0.17
C THR A 54 0.09 -17.48 0.38
N ALA A 55 1.26 -17.19 0.94
CA ALA A 55 2.25 -18.20 1.29
C ALA A 55 1.78 -19.11 2.44
N ALA A 56 1.15 -18.55 3.48
CA ALA A 56 0.57 -19.33 4.57
C ALA A 56 -0.59 -20.23 4.10
N PHE A 57 -1.37 -19.77 3.12
CA PHE A 57 -2.45 -20.53 2.49
C PHE A 57 -1.92 -21.73 1.71
N GLN A 58 -0.94 -21.51 0.85
CA GLN A 58 -0.30 -22.57 0.08
C GLN A 58 0.39 -23.60 0.97
N GLN A 59 0.91 -23.20 2.12
CA GLN A 59 1.51 -24.11 3.11
C GLN A 59 0.47 -24.92 3.91
N GLY A 60 -0.84 -24.76 3.67
CA GLY A 60 -1.90 -25.52 4.34
C GLY A 60 -2.04 -25.21 5.84
N LYS A 61 -1.51 -24.06 6.30
CA LYS A 61 -1.50 -23.68 7.73
C LYS A 61 -2.66 -22.79 8.17
N ILE A 62 -3.52 -22.37 7.25
CA ILE A 62 -4.75 -21.64 7.60
C ILE A 62 -5.90 -22.65 7.61
N PRO A 63 -6.53 -22.91 8.77
CA PRO A 63 -7.77 -23.65 8.81
C PRO A 63 -8.77 -22.98 7.86
N PRO A 64 -9.59 -23.73 7.11
CA PRO A 64 -10.68 -23.13 6.36
C PRO A 64 -11.45 -22.23 7.32
N THR A 65 -11.60 -20.96 6.94
CA THR A 65 -12.45 -20.03 7.68
C THR A 65 -13.82 -20.70 7.84
N PRO A 66 -14.50 -20.56 8.99
CA PRO A 66 -15.75 -21.28 9.26
C PRO A 66 -16.88 -20.96 8.27
N PHE A 67 -16.68 -19.96 7.39
CA PHE A 67 -17.60 -19.59 6.31
C PHE A 67 -17.31 -20.28 4.96
N SER A 68 -16.19 -20.99 4.80
CA SER A 68 -15.87 -21.75 3.58
C SER A 68 -16.15 -23.24 3.71
N ALA A 69 -16.59 -23.71 4.90
CA ALA A 69 -17.12 -25.05 5.03
C ALA A 69 -18.46 -25.12 4.26
N PRO A 70 -18.68 -26.17 3.43
CA PRO A 70 -20.02 -26.47 2.94
C PRO A 70 -20.93 -26.53 4.17
N PRO A 71 -22.11 -25.88 4.16
CA PRO A 71 -23.02 -25.97 5.29
C PRO A 71 -23.20 -27.46 5.63
N PRO A 72 -23.09 -27.86 6.91
CA PRO A 72 -23.30 -29.24 7.29
C PRO A 72 -24.67 -29.67 6.72
N ALA A 73 -24.66 -30.73 5.91
CA ALA A 73 -25.84 -31.29 5.30
C ALA A 73 -26.85 -31.64 6.41
N GLY A 74 -27.80 -30.75 6.67
CA GLY A 74 -28.74 -30.92 7.78
C GLY A 74 -29.38 -29.64 8.32
N ALA A 75 -28.80 -28.46 8.13
CA ALA A 75 -29.42 -27.21 8.57
C ALA A 75 -30.29 -26.59 7.46
N MET A 76 -31.39 -27.27 7.12
CA MET A 76 -32.47 -26.66 6.35
C MET A 76 -33.21 -25.68 7.26
N ILE A 77 -32.83 -24.40 7.18
CA ILE A 77 -33.56 -23.30 7.81
C ILE A 77 -34.91 -23.21 7.08
N PRO A 78 -36.05 -23.44 7.75
CA PRO A 78 -37.34 -23.32 7.10
C PRO A 78 -37.56 -21.87 6.63
N PRO A 79 -38.22 -21.66 5.47
CA PRO A 79 -38.46 -20.32 4.97
C PRO A 79 -39.30 -19.52 5.97
N PRO A 80 -39.02 -18.20 6.11
CA PRO A 80 -39.80 -17.35 7.00
C PRO A 80 -41.26 -17.29 6.52
N PRO A 81 -42.24 -17.25 7.44
CA PRO A 81 -43.63 -17.12 7.08
C PRO A 81 -43.86 -15.76 6.41
N SER A 82 -44.54 -15.78 5.27
CA SER A 82 -44.98 -14.57 4.58
C SER A 82 -45.92 -13.76 5.47
N ILE A 83 -45.54 -12.52 5.76
CA ILE A 83 -46.44 -11.45 6.21
C ILE A 83 -46.62 -10.52 5.01
#